data_AF-A0A6A2WX16-F1
#
_entry.id   AF-A0A6A2WX16-F1
#
_cell.length_a   1.000
_cell.length_b   1.000
_cell.length_c   1.000
_cell.angle_alpha   90.00
_cell.angle_beta   90.00
_cell.angle_gamma   90.00
#
_symmetry.space_group_name_H-M   'P 1'
#
loop_
_entity.id
_entity.type
_entity.pdbx_description
1 polymer ?
#
loop_
_entity_poly.entity_id
_entity_poly.type
_entity_poly.pdbx_seq_one_letter_code
_entity_poly.pdbx_strand_id
1 'polypeptide(L)'
;MEADTKPKKPGARLCCVCNQRRAALKRPKTLEQICREFFYAVFEEEIHQVILENKLFKPGERIAIGASGGKDSTVLAYVLSELNRRHNYGLDLFILSIDEV
;
A
#
# COMPACT_ATOMS: atom_id res chain seq x y z
N MET A 1 5.66 39.59 32.21
CA MET A 1 5.39 39.19 30.81
C MET A 1 6.40 38.12 30.45
N GLU A 2 6.12 36.88 30.83
CA GLU A 2 6.99 35.74 30.50
C GLU A 2 6.55 35.20 29.14
N ALA A 3 7.45 35.30 28.17
CA ALA A 3 7.24 34.77 26.83
C ALA A 3 7.44 33.25 26.86
N ASP A 4 6.32 32.54 26.77
CA ASP A 4 6.20 31.08 26.62
C ASP A 4 7.01 30.60 25.40
N THR A 5 8.23 30.10 25.65
CA THR A 5 9.07 29.51 24.60
C THR A 5 8.65 28.06 24.39
N LYS A 6 7.65 27.84 23.53
CA LYS A 6 7.23 26.49 23.13
C LYS A 6 8.37 25.77 22.36
N PRO A 7 8.64 24.49 22.65
CA PRO A 7 9.70 23.74 21.97
C PRO A 7 9.36 23.55 20.49
N LYS A 8 10.28 23.96 19.61
CA LYS A 8 10.21 23.75 18.16
C LYS A 8 10.25 22.24 17.87
N LYS A 9 9.14 21.68 17.38
CA LYS A 9 9.05 20.30 16.87
C LYS A 9 10.16 20.07 15.83
N PRO A 10 10.89 18.93 15.85
CA PRO A 10 11.93 18.66 14.87
C PRO A 10 11.32 18.70 13.47
N GLY A 11 11.93 19.48 12.57
CA GLY A 11 11.37 19.82 11.26
C GLY A 11 10.90 18.57 10.51
N ALA A 12 9.60 18.52 10.20
CA ALA A 12 9.04 17.46 9.38
C ALA A 12 9.72 17.50 8.01
N ARG A 13 10.59 16.52 7.75
CA ARG A 13 11.32 16.43 6.49
C ARG A 13 10.32 16.25 5.33
N LEU A 14 10.59 16.88 4.20
CA LEU A 14 9.76 16.75 3.00
C LEU A 14 9.96 15.39 2.35
N CYS A 15 8.97 14.95 1.58
CA CYS A 15 9.07 13.76 0.75
C CYS A 15 10.20 13.92 -0.27
N CYS A 16 11.13 12.98 -0.31
CA CYS A 16 12.28 13.02 -1.22
C CYS A 16 11.90 12.86 -2.70
N VAL A 17 10.69 12.38 -3.00
CA VAL A 17 10.21 12.15 -4.38
C VAL A 17 9.51 13.38 -4.94
N CYS A 18 8.54 13.96 -4.22
CA CYS A 18 7.82 15.14 -4.72
C CYS A 18 8.33 16.48 -4.20
N ASN A 19 9.13 16.49 -3.14
CA ASN A 19 9.65 17.69 -2.49
C ASN A 19 8.60 18.77 -2.11
N GLN A 20 7.32 18.41 -2.06
CA GLN A 20 6.20 19.32 -1.79
C GLN A 20 5.48 18.96 -0.49
N ARG A 21 5.22 17.67 -0.27
CA ARG A 21 4.48 17.17 0.89
C ARG A 21 5.42 16.76 2.01
N ARG A 22 4.94 16.80 3.26
CA ARG A 22 5.68 16.25 4.41
C ARG A 22 5.82 14.74 4.26
N ALA A 23 7.01 14.21 4.55
CA ALA A 23 7.21 12.78 4.63
C ALA A 23 6.37 12.21 5.77
N ALA A 24 5.68 11.11 5.49
CA ALA A 24 4.81 10.42 6.44
C ALA A 24 5.50 9.20 7.06
N LEU A 25 6.45 8.59 6.34
CA LEU A 25 7.22 7.44 6.81
C LEU A 25 8.60 7.40 6.17
N LYS A 26 9.48 6.61 6.79
CA LYS A 26 10.79 6.24 6.25
C LYS A 26 10.73 4.78 5.81
N ARG A 27 11.03 4.50 4.54
CA ARG A 27 11.00 3.15 3.99
C ARG A 27 12.07 2.29 4.66
N PRO A 28 11.75 1.10 5.20
CA PRO A 28 12.75 0.23 5.83
C PRO A 28 13.81 -0.28 4.86
N LYS A 29 13.41 -0.64 3.63
CA LYS A 29 14.31 -1.20 2.61
C LYS A 29 15.34 -0.19 2.08
N THR A 30 14.91 1.05 1.81
CA THR A 30 15.71 2.06 1.10
C THR A 30 16.09 3.27 1.96
N LEU A 31 15.53 3.38 3.17
CA LEU A 31 15.69 4.53 4.08
C LEU A 31 15.14 5.87 3.53
N GLU A 32 14.43 5.84 2.41
CA GLU A 32 13.80 7.00 1.79
C GLU A 32 12.65 7.55 2.62
N GLN A 33 12.50 8.87 2.66
CA GLN A 33 11.43 9.53 3.38
C GLN A 33 10.37 10.02 2.39
N ILE A 34 9.19 9.40 2.43
CA ILE A 34 8.15 9.63 1.43
C ILE A 34 6.82 10.01 2.05
N CYS A 35 6.00 10.77 1.31
CA CYS A 35 4.63 11.06 1.72
C CYS A 35 3.73 9.83 1.48
N ARG A 36 2.49 9.89 2.00
CA ARG A 36 1.55 8.75 1.97
C ARG A 36 1.22 8.32 0.54
N GLU A 37 1.03 9.28 -0.35
CA GLU A 37 0.62 9.04 -1.74
C GLU A 37 1.69 8.29 -2.54
N PHE A 38 2.96 8.71 -2.40
CA PHE A 38 4.07 7.98 -3.01
C PHE A 38 4.30 6.62 -2.36
N PHE A 39 4.01 6.48 -1.07
CA PHE A 39 4.07 5.18 -0.43
C PHE A 39 3.04 4.21 -1.01
N TYR A 40 1.77 4.63 -1.16
CA TYR A 40 0.74 3.78 -1.75
C TYR A 40 1.10 3.39 -3.19
N ALA A 41 1.54 4.35 -4.00
CA ALA A 41 1.93 4.08 -5.39
C ALA A 41 3.09 3.08 -5.48
N VAL A 42 4.17 3.28 -4.72
CA VAL A 42 5.32 2.37 -4.73
C VAL A 42 4.96 1.01 -4.14
N PHE A 43 4.13 0.96 -3.10
CA PHE A 43 3.68 -0.28 -2.48
C PHE A 43 2.83 -1.13 -3.44
N GLU A 44 1.87 -0.52 -4.13
CA GLU A 44 1.04 -1.19 -5.13
C GLU A 44 1.87 -1.64 -6.33
N GLU A 45 2.83 -0.82 -6.78
CA GLU A 45 3.74 -1.17 -7.88
C GLU A 45 4.65 -2.36 -7.53
N GLU A 46 5.21 -2.42 -6.31
CA GLU A 46 6.01 -3.58 -5.87
C GLU A 46 5.19 -4.88 -5.94
N ILE A 47 3.90 -4.84 -5.57
CA ILE A 47 3.01 -6.00 -5.67
C ILE A 47 2.72 -6.34 -7.13
N HIS A 48 2.47 -5.34 -7.97
CA HIS A 48 2.28 -5.50 -9.41
C HIS A 48 3.47 -6.22 -10.07
N GLN A 49 4.69 -5.79 -9.76
CA GLN A 49 5.91 -6.42 -10.29
C GLN A 49 6.04 -7.88 -9.85
N VAL A 50 5.79 -8.18 -8.57
CA VAL A 50 5.81 -9.57 -8.06
C VAL A 50 4.79 -10.44 -8.81
N ILE A 51 3.60 -9.94 -9.08
CA ILE A 51 2.56 -10.68 -9.85
C ILE A 51 3.05 -10.99 -11.26
N LEU A 52 3.66 -10.01 -11.95
CA LEU A 52 4.16 -10.17 -13.32
C LEU A 52 5.37 -11.11 -13.41
N GLU A 53 6.36 -10.91 -12.53
CA GLU A 53 7.58 -11.72 -12.47
C GLU A 53 7.26 -13.20 -12.25
N ASN A 54 6.31 -13.50 -11.36
CA ASN A 54 5.91 -14.86 -11.03
C ASN A 54 4.76 -15.39 -11.90
N LYS A 55 4.21 -14.57 -12.81
CA LYS A 55 3.08 -14.92 -13.70
C LYS A 55 1.92 -15.55 -12.92
N LEU A 56 1.54 -14.92 -11.80
CA LEU A 56 0.60 -15.51 -10.84
C LEU A 56 -0.82 -15.69 -11.41
N PHE A 57 -1.20 -14.88 -12.40
CA PHE A 57 -2.55 -14.87 -12.94
C PHE A 57 -2.59 -14.90 -14.45
N LYS A 58 -3.71 -15.35 -14.99
CA LYS A 58 -4.10 -15.23 -16.39
C LYS A 58 -5.44 -14.50 -16.50
N PRO A 59 -5.65 -13.70 -17.56
CA PRO A 59 -6.93 -13.05 -17.78
C PRO A 59 -8.09 -14.05 -17.84
N GLY A 60 -9.21 -13.71 -17.18
CA GLY A 60 -10.40 -14.55 -17.08
C GLY A 60 -10.38 -15.58 -15.95
N GLU A 61 -9.30 -15.67 -15.17
CA GLU A 61 -9.25 -16.57 -14.01
C GLU A 61 -10.13 -16.10 -12.85
N ARG A 62 -10.71 -17.07 -12.14
CA ARG A 62 -11.51 -16.86 -10.93
C ARG A 62 -10.62 -17.09 -9.71
N ILE A 63 -10.41 -16.05 -8.90
CA ILE A 63 -9.47 -16.07 -7.79
C ILE A 63 -10.23 -15.90 -6.48
N ALA A 64 -10.12 -16.88 -5.58
CA ALA A 64 -10.63 -16.79 -4.23
C ALA A 64 -9.55 -16.24 -3.27
N ILE A 65 -9.89 -15.20 -2.52
CA ILE A 65 -9.03 -14.55 -1.54
C ILE A 65 -9.56 -14.92 -0.15
N GLY A 66 -8.73 -15.64 0.62
CA GLY A 66 -9.03 -15.95 2.02
C GLY A 66 -9.04 -14.68 2.88
N ALA A 67 -10.16 -14.38 3.52
CA ALA A 67 -10.33 -13.26 4.43
C ALA A 67 -10.55 -13.73 5.86
N SER A 68 -9.55 -13.47 6.70
CA SER A 68 -9.59 -13.68 8.15
C SER A 68 -10.15 -12.47 8.93
N GLY A 69 -10.46 -11.36 8.24
CA GLY A 69 -10.77 -10.07 8.87
C GLY A 69 -9.54 -9.31 9.41
N GLY A 70 -8.34 -9.87 9.24
CA GLY A 70 -7.08 -9.25 9.61
C GLY A 70 -6.68 -8.08 8.70
N LYS A 71 -5.68 -7.30 9.14
CA LYS A 71 -5.12 -6.20 8.36
C LYS A 71 -4.51 -6.70 7.04
N ASP A 72 -3.77 -7.81 7.10
CA ASP A 72 -3.06 -8.34 5.94
C ASP A 72 -4.01 -8.84 4.84
N SER A 73 -5.00 -9.65 5.21
CA SER A 73 -5.99 -10.16 4.26
C SER A 73 -6.88 -9.05 3.68
N THR A 74 -7.22 -8.05 4.50
CA THR A 74 -7.99 -6.88 4.04
C THR A 74 -7.19 -6.01 3.07
N VAL A 75 -5.93 -5.72 3.38
CA VAL A 75 -5.05 -4.94 2.50
C VAL A 75 -4.80 -5.69 1.20
N LEU A 76 -4.55 -6.99 1.26
CA LEU A 76 -4.35 -7.81 0.07
C LEU A 76 -5.58 -7.78 -0.85
N ALA A 77 -6.78 -7.99 -0.29
CA ALA A 77 -8.03 -7.93 -1.05
C ALA A 77 -8.23 -6.56 -1.72
N TYR A 78 -7.97 -5.48 -0.98
CA TYR A 78 -8.08 -4.12 -1.49
C TYR A 78 -7.09 -3.86 -2.64
N VAL A 79 -5.81 -4.19 -2.45
CA VAL A 79 -4.77 -3.94 -3.45
C VAL A 79 -4.99 -4.78 -4.70
N LEU A 80 -5.37 -6.05 -4.57
CA LEU A 80 -5.67 -6.89 -5.74
C LEU A 80 -6.86 -6.35 -6.54
N SER A 81 -7.90 -5.86 -5.87
CA SER A 81 -9.02 -5.20 -6.53
C SER A 81 -8.58 -3.94 -7.29
N GLU A 82 -7.76 -3.09 -6.67
CA GLU A 82 -7.27 -1.86 -7.27
C GLU A 82 -6.33 -2.12 -8.46
N LEU A 83 -5.42 -3.09 -8.33
CA LEU A 83 -4.52 -3.50 -9.41
C LEU A 83 -5.28 -4.16 -10.57
N ASN A 84 -6.26 -5.01 -10.28
CA ASN A 84 -7.11 -5.64 -11.30
C ASN A 84 -7.82 -4.57 -12.15
N ARG A 85 -8.34 -3.51 -11.50
CA ARG A 85 -8.96 -2.36 -12.18
C ARG A 85 -7.95 -1.51 -12.95
N ARG A 86 -6.80 -1.18 -12.35
CA ARG A 86 -5.81 -0.25 -12.93
C ARG A 86 -5.02 -0.86 -14.08
N HIS A 87 -4.63 -2.13 -13.97
CA HIS A 87 -3.84 -2.85 -14.97
C HIS A 87 -4.67 -3.78 -15.85
N ASN A 88 -5.99 -3.81 -15.65
CA ASN A 88 -6.94 -4.61 -16.41
C ASN A 88 -6.54 -6.09 -16.49
N TYR A 89 -6.22 -6.70 -15.33
CA TYR A 89 -5.86 -8.12 -15.29
C TYR A 89 -7.00 -9.03 -15.75
N GLY A 90 -8.26 -8.57 -15.64
CA GLY A 90 -9.43 -9.34 -16.08
C GLY A 90 -9.75 -10.50 -15.16
N LEU A 91 -9.45 -10.37 -13.85
CA LEU A 91 -9.70 -11.39 -12.85
C LEU A 91 -11.11 -11.25 -12.26
N ASP A 92 -11.72 -12.38 -11.95
CA ASP A 92 -12.98 -12.49 -11.22
C ASP A 92 -12.66 -12.81 -9.75
N LEU A 93 -12.70 -11.79 -8.89
CA LEU A 93 -12.22 -11.86 -7.51
C LEU A 93 -13.34 -12.19 -6.52
N PHE A 94 -13.13 -13.20 -5.68
CA PHE A 94 -14.06 -13.62 -4.63
C PHE A 94 -13.40 -13.51 -3.26
N ILE A 95 -14.17 -13.10 -2.25
CA ILE A 95 -13.74 -13.18 -0.85
C ILE A 95 -14.31 -14.45 -0.23
N LEU A 96 -13.45 -15.26 0.37
CA LEU A 96 -13.83 -16.45 1.12
C LEU A 96 -13.42 -16.27 2.57
N SER A 97 -14.38 -16.29 3.48
CA SER A 97 -14.14 -16.33 4.92
C SER A 97 -14.68 -17.64 5.45
N ILE A 98 -13.92 -18.30 6.33
CA ILE A 98 -14.31 -19.54 6.99
C ILE A 98 -14.62 -19.18 8.44
N ASP A 99 -15.82 -19.54 8.87
CA ASP A 99 -16.21 -19.51 10.27
C ASP A 99 -15.85 -20.87 10.89
N GLU A 100 -15.09 -20.87 11.98
CA GLU A 100 -14.56 -22.08 12.62
C GLU A 100 -15.50 -22.69 13.68
N VAL A 101 -16.75 -22.21 13.75
CA VAL A 101 -17.76 -22.58 14.78
C VAL A 101 -18.57 -23.81 14.39
#